data_AF-A0A3C2A0Z4-F1
#
_entry.id   AF-A0A3C2A0Z4-F1
#
_cell.length_a   1.000
_cell.length_b   1.000
_cell.length_c   1.000
_cell.angle_alpha   90.00
_cell.angle_beta   90.00
_cell.angle_gamma   90.00
#
_symmetry.space_group_name_H-M   'P 1'
#
loop_
_entity.id
_entity.type
_entity.pdbx_description
1 polymer ?
#
loop_
_entity_poly.entity_id
_entity_poly.type
_entity_poly.pdbx_seq_one_letter_code
_entity_poly.pdbx_strand_id
1 'polypeptide(L)'
;MNEELKVKLREELATDYDHPDYDPRVEAGRVRALECDIVNRFGFEGVKLVFEDRNSSNFHLIGQFPAASPWAYLNDKALPEFVEANFAPIAPKIPTLLFTLKEQCTFIYCEEKEEQWYLHYLFSHMQDRFGGGEYLTVYTGGAPLLTPEPNESLRAQGWPIPDDLATFYAIHNGFGQEEDCYCVLPNDQLEIMAASTSEQGPDDIFDFLSAQLSDKINLDPAPPKEQEPCNDLLKFYPDNAGNAQCFYKKGQNTTVRWWHDDENAFEEIGFFEFIDQAMSDLDDPF
;
A
#
# COMPACT_ATOMS: atom_id res chain seq x y z
N MET A 1 -18.24 2.08 -24.39
CA MET A 1 -18.11 3.53 -24.66
C MET A 1 -17.59 3.73 -26.09
N ASN A 2 -18.06 4.71 -26.85
CA ASN A 2 -17.54 4.93 -28.22
C ASN A 2 -16.25 5.77 -28.19
N GLU A 3 -15.43 5.68 -29.24
CA GLU A 3 -14.09 6.31 -29.27
C GLU A 3 -14.14 7.84 -29.20
N GLU A 4 -15.12 8.47 -29.85
CA GLU A 4 -15.30 9.94 -29.80
C GLU A 4 -15.53 10.42 -28.35
N LEU A 5 -16.35 9.71 -27.58
CA LEU A 5 -16.59 10.02 -26.18
C LEU A 5 -15.35 9.76 -25.32
N LYS A 6 -14.59 8.68 -25.60
CA LYS A 6 -13.35 8.42 -24.86
C LYS A 6 -12.33 9.55 -25.04
N VAL A 7 -12.11 9.99 -26.28
CA VAL A 7 -11.20 11.10 -26.60
C VAL A 7 -11.62 12.36 -25.84
N LYS A 8 -12.91 12.71 -25.91
CA LYS A 8 -13.44 13.87 -25.20
C LYS A 8 -13.20 13.79 -23.69
N LEU A 9 -13.50 12.64 -23.05
CA LEU A 9 -13.33 12.49 -21.60
C LEU A 9 -11.85 12.53 -21.19
N ARG A 10 -10.94 12.00 -22.01
CA ARG A 10 -9.50 12.11 -21.80
C ARG A 10 -9.01 13.56 -21.87
N GLU A 11 -9.51 14.32 -22.84
CA GLU A 11 -9.22 15.76 -22.94
C GLU A 11 -9.74 16.53 -21.71
N GLU A 12 -10.92 16.15 -21.19
CA GLU A 12 -11.47 16.76 -19.96
C GLU A 12 -10.72 16.33 -18.69
N LEU A 13 -10.18 15.11 -18.63
CA LEU A 13 -9.36 14.62 -17.52
C LEU A 13 -7.95 15.23 -17.48
N ALA A 14 -7.45 15.73 -18.61
CA ALA A 14 -6.14 16.35 -18.68
C ALA A 14 -6.06 17.59 -17.77
N THR A 15 -4.97 17.68 -17.00
CA THR A 15 -4.68 18.82 -16.12
C THR A 15 -4.35 20.08 -16.93
N ASP A 16 -5.08 21.18 -16.71
CA ASP A 16 -4.84 22.45 -17.42
C ASP A 16 -3.79 23.32 -16.70
N TYR A 17 -2.52 22.90 -16.77
CA TYR A 17 -1.40 23.61 -16.14
C TYR A 17 -1.18 25.04 -16.67
N ASP A 18 -1.67 25.35 -17.87
CA ASP A 18 -1.44 26.62 -18.55
C ASP A 18 -2.52 27.67 -18.24
N HIS A 19 -3.55 27.32 -17.44
CA HIS A 19 -4.60 28.26 -17.06
C HIS A 19 -4.02 29.38 -16.17
N PRO A 20 -4.28 30.67 -16.47
CA PRO A 20 -3.69 31.79 -15.73
C PRO A 20 -4.09 31.85 -14.25
N ASP A 21 -5.21 31.21 -13.90
CA ASP A 21 -5.71 31.06 -12.53
C ASP A 21 -5.55 29.61 -11.99
N TYR A 22 -4.58 28.84 -12.49
CA TYR A 22 -4.35 27.47 -12.06
C TYR A 22 -4.08 27.39 -10.55
N ASP A 23 -4.93 26.65 -9.84
CA ASP A 23 -4.70 26.22 -8.46
C ASP A 23 -4.65 24.68 -8.45
N PRO A 24 -3.52 24.07 -8.08
CA PRO A 24 -3.35 22.62 -8.10
C PRO A 24 -4.37 21.89 -7.20
N ARG A 25 -4.85 22.52 -6.13
CA ARG A 25 -5.86 21.90 -5.26
C ARG A 25 -7.23 21.88 -5.89
N VAL A 26 -7.62 22.99 -6.52
CA VAL A 26 -8.91 23.09 -7.23
C VAL A 26 -8.92 22.14 -8.42
N GLU A 27 -7.81 22.06 -9.16
CA GLU A 27 -7.69 21.19 -10.31
C GLU A 27 -7.69 19.71 -9.93
N ALA A 28 -6.98 19.32 -8.86
CA ALA A 28 -7.05 17.97 -8.33
C ALA A 28 -8.48 17.59 -7.93
N GLY A 29 -9.22 18.50 -7.29
CA GLY A 29 -10.63 18.29 -6.95
C GLY A 29 -11.51 18.11 -8.19
N ARG A 30 -11.30 18.92 -9.24
CA ARG A 30 -12.03 18.81 -10.51
C ARG A 30 -11.79 17.47 -11.19
N VAL A 31 -10.53 17.04 -11.30
CA VAL A 31 -10.15 15.77 -11.93
C VAL A 31 -10.78 14.60 -11.15
N ARG A 32 -10.62 14.55 -9.83
CA ARG A 32 -11.21 13.49 -8.99
C ARG A 32 -12.74 13.39 -9.12
N ALA A 33 -13.43 14.53 -9.16
CA ALA A 33 -14.88 14.55 -9.34
C ALA A 33 -15.28 14.02 -10.72
N LEU A 34 -14.51 14.34 -11.77
CA LEU A 34 -14.74 13.84 -13.12
C LEU A 34 -14.46 12.34 -13.22
N GLU A 35 -13.37 11.85 -12.62
CA GLU A 35 -13.07 10.41 -12.53
C GLU A 35 -14.23 9.64 -11.90
N CYS A 36 -14.78 10.15 -10.79
CA CYS A 36 -15.96 9.57 -10.15
C CYS A 36 -17.20 9.58 -11.05
N ASP A 37 -17.52 10.71 -11.70
CA ASP A 37 -18.67 10.78 -12.62
C ASP A 37 -18.53 9.77 -13.77
N ILE A 38 -17.33 9.65 -14.34
CA ILE A 38 -17.04 8.69 -15.42
C ILE A 38 -17.27 7.25 -14.93
N VAL A 39 -16.71 6.87 -13.79
CA VAL A 39 -16.88 5.51 -13.25
C VAL A 39 -18.34 5.24 -12.87
N ASN A 40 -19.01 6.18 -12.21
CA ASN A 40 -20.42 6.04 -11.83
C ASN A 40 -21.35 5.89 -13.04
N ARG A 41 -21.05 6.61 -14.13
CA ARG A 41 -21.89 6.61 -15.33
C ARG A 41 -21.62 5.43 -16.25
N PHE A 42 -20.37 4.97 -16.34
CA PHE A 42 -19.95 3.98 -17.33
C PHE A 42 -19.49 2.64 -16.72
N GLY A 43 -19.48 2.52 -15.39
CA GLY A 43 -19.04 1.32 -14.67
C GLY A 43 -17.59 0.96 -14.99
N PHE A 44 -17.32 -0.33 -15.19
CA PHE A 44 -15.97 -0.83 -15.46
C PHE A 44 -15.33 -0.26 -16.74
N GLU A 45 -16.13 0.13 -17.75
CA GLU A 45 -15.59 0.81 -18.93
C GLU A 45 -15.10 2.23 -18.60
N GLY A 46 -15.68 2.87 -17.58
CA GLY A 46 -15.16 4.11 -17.00
C GLY A 46 -13.86 3.88 -16.24
N VAL A 47 -13.78 2.79 -15.45
CA VAL A 47 -12.53 2.39 -14.75
C VAL A 47 -11.40 2.21 -15.75
N LYS A 48 -11.63 1.44 -16.82
CA LYS A 48 -10.64 1.31 -17.89
C LYS A 48 -10.22 2.66 -18.43
N LEU A 49 -11.15 3.56 -18.77
CA LEU A 49 -10.77 4.88 -19.30
C LEU A 49 -9.91 5.68 -18.32
N VAL A 50 -10.27 5.73 -17.03
CA VAL A 50 -9.56 6.49 -16.01
C VAL A 50 -8.15 5.94 -15.77
N PHE A 51 -7.98 4.62 -15.79
CA PHE A 51 -6.70 3.97 -15.44
C PHE A 51 -5.87 3.48 -16.65
N GLU A 52 -6.43 3.38 -17.86
CA GLU A 52 -5.71 2.98 -19.09
C GLU A 52 -4.63 3.98 -19.47
N ASP A 53 -4.85 5.26 -19.20
CA ASP A 53 -3.86 6.32 -19.44
C ASP A 53 -2.68 6.23 -18.44
N ARG A 54 -2.77 5.39 -17.39
CA ARG A 54 -1.75 5.18 -16.35
C ARG A 54 -0.84 3.95 -16.57
N ASN A 55 -0.84 3.35 -17.78
CA ASN A 55 0.16 2.40 -18.34
C ASN A 55 -0.24 0.93 -18.61
N SER A 56 -1.52 0.56 -18.77
CA SER A 56 -1.84 -0.78 -19.28
C SER A 56 -3.14 -0.82 -20.05
N SER A 57 -3.21 -1.74 -21.02
CA SER A 57 -4.44 -2.09 -21.75
C SER A 57 -4.99 -3.46 -21.32
N ASN A 58 -4.33 -4.12 -20.35
CA ASN A 58 -4.58 -5.51 -19.97
C ASN A 58 -5.41 -5.63 -18.69
N PHE A 59 -6.55 -4.92 -18.63
CA PHE A 59 -7.46 -5.01 -17.48
C PHE A 59 -8.50 -6.11 -17.67
N HIS A 60 -8.62 -6.98 -16.68
CA HIS A 60 -9.60 -8.06 -16.65
C HIS A 60 -10.47 -7.94 -15.42
N LEU A 61 -11.78 -7.84 -15.59
CA LEU A 61 -12.75 -7.84 -14.48
C LEU A 61 -12.87 -9.26 -13.90
N ILE A 62 -13.32 -9.39 -12.64
CA ILE A 62 -13.76 -10.68 -12.09
C ILE A 62 -14.66 -11.42 -13.09
N GLY A 63 -14.42 -12.73 -13.24
CA GLY A 63 -15.10 -13.60 -14.20
C GLY A 63 -14.43 -13.64 -15.57
N GLN A 64 -13.44 -12.77 -15.80
CA GLN A 64 -12.69 -12.66 -17.05
C GLN A 64 -11.18 -12.75 -16.84
N PHE A 65 -10.70 -13.07 -15.62
CA PHE A 65 -9.27 -13.21 -15.39
C PHE A 65 -8.70 -14.32 -16.28
N PRO A 66 -7.60 -14.07 -17.01
CA PRO A 66 -6.96 -15.07 -17.83
C PRO A 66 -6.50 -16.27 -17.00
N ALA A 67 -6.40 -17.45 -17.61
CA ALA A 67 -5.97 -18.66 -16.91
C ALA A 67 -4.56 -18.56 -16.29
N ALA A 68 -3.73 -17.64 -16.80
CA ALA A 68 -2.40 -17.36 -16.26
C ALA A 68 -2.43 -16.47 -15.00
N SER A 69 -3.54 -15.76 -14.74
CA SER A 69 -3.69 -14.93 -13.54
C SER A 69 -3.67 -15.80 -12.28
N PRO A 70 -2.93 -15.42 -11.22
CA PRO A 70 -2.90 -16.15 -9.96
C PRO A 70 -4.28 -16.31 -9.32
N TRP A 71 -5.22 -15.40 -9.61
CA TRP A 71 -6.56 -15.39 -9.03
C TRP A 71 -7.64 -15.97 -9.96
N ALA A 72 -7.26 -16.58 -11.09
CA ALA A 72 -8.21 -17.13 -12.06
C ALA A 72 -9.17 -18.17 -11.46
N TYR A 73 -8.73 -18.88 -10.40
CA TYR A 73 -9.53 -19.85 -9.68
C TYR A 73 -10.69 -19.24 -8.86
N LEU A 74 -10.74 -17.91 -8.73
CA LEU A 74 -11.79 -17.16 -8.03
C LEU A 74 -12.80 -16.50 -8.99
N ASN A 75 -12.65 -16.69 -10.31
CA ASN A 75 -13.48 -16.04 -11.33
C ASN A 75 -14.99 -16.32 -11.20
N ASP A 76 -15.38 -17.42 -10.56
CA ASP A 76 -16.78 -17.82 -10.41
C ASP A 76 -17.49 -17.17 -9.22
N LYS A 77 -16.78 -16.34 -8.43
CA LYS A 77 -17.28 -15.74 -7.19
C LYS A 77 -17.86 -14.35 -7.41
N ALA A 78 -18.90 -14.01 -6.65
CA ALA A 78 -19.31 -12.61 -6.50
C ALA A 78 -18.26 -11.83 -5.69
N LEU A 79 -18.32 -10.50 -5.74
CA LEU A 79 -17.29 -9.64 -5.15
C LEU A 79 -17.04 -9.91 -3.64
N PRO A 80 -18.06 -10.00 -2.77
CA PRO A 80 -17.81 -10.28 -1.34
C PRO A 80 -17.24 -11.69 -1.08
N GLU A 81 -17.64 -12.66 -1.90
CA GLU A 81 -17.18 -14.06 -1.82
C GLU A 81 -15.75 -14.20 -2.35
N PHE A 82 -15.40 -13.40 -3.36
CA PHE A 82 -14.04 -13.28 -3.87
C PHE A 82 -13.12 -12.79 -2.76
N VAL A 83 -13.47 -11.67 -2.12
CA VAL A 83 -12.69 -11.08 -1.02
C VAL A 83 -12.52 -12.09 0.11
N GLU A 84 -13.61 -12.72 0.54
CA GLU A 84 -13.59 -13.71 1.63
C GLU A 84 -12.71 -14.92 1.28
N ALA A 85 -12.76 -15.42 0.05
CA ALA A 85 -11.95 -16.54 -0.38
C ALA A 85 -10.46 -16.18 -0.52
N ASN A 86 -10.15 -15.01 -1.08
CA ASN A 86 -8.77 -14.56 -1.29
C ASN A 86 -8.04 -14.32 0.04
N PHE A 87 -8.73 -13.69 1.00
CA PHE A 87 -8.17 -13.39 2.32
C PHE A 87 -8.42 -14.48 3.38
N ALA A 88 -9.04 -15.61 3.01
CA ALA A 88 -9.40 -16.69 3.94
C ALA A 88 -8.27 -17.12 4.90
N PRO A 89 -6.98 -17.21 4.48
CA PRO A 89 -5.90 -17.62 5.39
C PRO A 89 -5.66 -16.67 6.56
N ILE A 90 -5.97 -15.38 6.41
CA ILE A 90 -5.74 -14.34 7.43
C ILE A 90 -7.02 -13.66 7.93
N ALA A 91 -8.19 -14.05 7.42
CA ALA A 91 -9.48 -13.46 7.76
C ALA A 91 -9.72 -13.26 9.27
N PRO A 92 -9.37 -14.22 10.17
CA PRO A 92 -9.54 -14.01 11.61
C PRO A 92 -8.62 -12.95 12.22
N LYS A 93 -7.53 -12.59 11.52
CA LYS A 93 -6.52 -11.61 11.98
C LYS A 93 -6.80 -10.19 11.48
N ILE A 94 -7.60 -10.04 10.41
CA ILE A 94 -7.96 -8.76 9.79
C ILE A 94 -9.48 -8.59 9.58
N PRO A 95 -10.29 -8.79 10.64
CA PRO A 95 -11.74 -8.80 10.50
C PRO A 95 -12.33 -7.47 10.03
N THR A 96 -11.73 -6.34 10.41
CA THR A 96 -12.23 -5.00 10.07
C THR A 96 -11.93 -4.69 8.61
N LEU A 97 -10.71 -4.98 8.15
CA LEU A 97 -10.28 -4.74 6.78
C LEU A 97 -11.08 -5.62 5.83
N LEU A 98 -11.29 -6.88 6.21
CA LEU A 98 -12.12 -7.80 5.43
C LEU A 98 -13.56 -7.30 5.30
N PHE A 99 -14.13 -6.75 6.38
CA PHE A 99 -15.46 -6.15 6.34
C PHE A 99 -15.49 -4.94 5.39
N THR A 100 -14.53 -4.01 5.53
CA THR A 100 -14.41 -2.84 4.65
C THR A 100 -14.27 -3.24 3.18
N LEU A 101 -13.39 -4.19 2.86
CA LEU A 101 -13.22 -4.71 1.50
C LEU A 101 -14.52 -5.31 0.93
N LYS A 102 -15.29 -6.04 1.75
CA LYS A 102 -16.53 -6.67 1.30
C LYS A 102 -17.67 -5.68 1.08
N GLU A 103 -17.77 -4.66 1.93
CA GLU A 103 -18.89 -3.72 1.90
C GLU A 103 -18.66 -2.54 0.95
N GLN A 104 -17.40 -2.07 0.84
CA GLN A 104 -17.09 -0.82 0.15
C GLN A 104 -16.41 -1.02 -1.23
N CYS A 105 -15.89 -2.21 -1.52
CA CYS A 105 -15.27 -2.46 -2.82
C CYS A 105 -16.35 -2.62 -3.90
N THR A 106 -16.28 -1.77 -4.93
CA THR A 106 -17.25 -1.70 -6.01
C THR A 106 -16.82 -2.52 -7.22
N PHE A 107 -15.51 -2.58 -7.47
CA PHE A 107 -14.93 -3.39 -8.54
C PHE A 107 -13.64 -4.06 -8.09
N ILE A 108 -13.45 -5.30 -8.55
CA ILE A 108 -12.16 -5.98 -8.50
C ILE A 108 -11.77 -6.35 -9.92
N TYR A 109 -10.53 -6.03 -10.27
CA TYR A 109 -9.95 -6.36 -11.57
C TYR A 109 -8.48 -6.71 -11.42
N CYS A 110 -7.95 -7.54 -12.32
CA CYS A 110 -6.52 -7.81 -12.38
C CYS A 110 -5.89 -7.15 -13.62
N GLU A 111 -4.62 -6.82 -13.48
CA GLU A 111 -3.78 -6.23 -14.52
C GLU A 111 -2.50 -7.03 -14.65
N GLU A 112 -2.05 -7.27 -15.88
CA GLU A 112 -0.70 -7.74 -16.16
C GLU A 112 0.13 -6.59 -16.72
N LYS A 113 1.18 -6.21 -16.00
CA LYS A 113 2.11 -5.14 -16.35
C LYS A 113 3.53 -5.64 -16.16
N GLU A 114 4.36 -5.51 -17.19
CA GLU A 114 5.77 -5.92 -17.15
C GLU A 114 5.97 -7.37 -16.66
N GLU A 115 5.11 -8.29 -17.13
CA GLU A 115 5.10 -9.71 -16.74
C GLU A 115 4.77 -9.96 -15.25
N GLN A 116 4.27 -8.95 -14.54
CA GLN A 116 3.79 -9.05 -13.17
C GLN A 116 2.27 -8.88 -13.12
N TRP A 117 1.64 -9.64 -12.22
CA TRP A 117 0.22 -9.58 -11.99
C TRP A 117 -0.11 -8.74 -10.76
N TYR A 118 -1.09 -7.86 -10.92
CA TYR A 118 -1.64 -7.03 -9.87
C TYR A 118 -3.14 -7.28 -9.76
N LEU A 119 -3.67 -7.20 -8.54
CA LEU A 119 -5.09 -7.25 -8.26
C LEU A 119 -5.52 -5.95 -7.60
N HIS A 120 -6.49 -5.30 -8.20
CA HIS A 120 -6.97 -3.99 -7.78
C HIS A 120 -8.35 -4.11 -7.15
N TYR A 121 -8.54 -3.40 -6.05
CA TYR A 121 -9.79 -3.26 -5.33
C TYR A 121 -10.16 -1.77 -5.39
N LEU A 122 -11.16 -1.45 -6.22
CA LEU A 122 -11.64 -0.08 -6.40
C LEU A 122 -12.75 0.19 -5.39
N PHE A 123 -12.57 1.25 -4.63
CA PHE A 123 -13.54 1.83 -3.72
C PHE A 123 -14.07 3.11 -4.34
N SER A 124 -15.40 3.24 -4.38
CA SER A 124 -16.07 4.45 -4.86
C SER A 124 -16.74 5.18 -3.71
N HIS A 125 -16.82 6.51 -3.80
CA HIS A 125 -17.56 7.37 -2.86
C HIS A 125 -16.90 7.59 -1.50
N MET A 126 -15.57 7.66 -1.48
CA MET A 126 -14.84 8.08 -0.28
C MET A 126 -15.01 9.59 -0.06
N GLN A 127 -15.20 10.04 1.18
CA GLN A 127 -15.35 11.48 1.47
C GLN A 127 -14.00 12.13 1.70
N ASP A 128 -13.65 13.12 0.88
CA ASP A 128 -12.47 13.94 1.12
C ASP A 128 -12.61 14.72 2.45
N ARG A 129 -11.64 14.54 3.35
CA ARG A 129 -11.55 15.25 4.63
C ARG A 129 -11.49 16.78 4.48
N PHE A 130 -11.04 17.29 3.33
CA PHE A 130 -10.93 18.72 3.06
C PHE A 130 -12.22 19.33 2.48
N GLY A 131 -13.33 18.57 2.49
CA GLY A 131 -14.68 19.11 2.38
C GLY A 131 -15.20 19.34 0.96
N GLY A 132 -14.94 18.44 0.00
CA GLY A 132 -15.35 18.74 -1.37
C GLY A 132 -15.50 17.61 -2.38
N GLY A 133 -15.92 16.40 -1.99
CA GLY A 133 -16.45 15.45 -2.98
C GLY A 133 -16.17 13.99 -2.68
N GLU A 134 -16.87 13.15 -3.43
CA GLU A 134 -16.57 11.74 -3.58
C GLU A 134 -15.27 11.59 -4.39
N TYR A 135 -14.36 10.72 -3.95
CA TYR A 135 -13.20 10.32 -4.74
C TYR A 135 -13.09 8.80 -4.86
N LEU A 136 -12.25 8.35 -5.80
CA LEU A 136 -11.92 6.94 -6.02
C LEU A 136 -10.64 6.60 -5.27
N THR A 137 -10.62 5.45 -4.61
CA THR A 137 -9.42 4.86 -4.02
C THR A 137 -9.20 3.48 -4.63
N VAL A 138 -7.96 3.14 -4.93
CA VAL A 138 -7.59 1.80 -5.38
C VAL A 138 -6.59 1.21 -4.41
N TYR A 139 -6.92 0.03 -3.87
CA TYR A 139 -5.91 -0.80 -3.23
C TYR A 139 -5.38 -1.76 -4.28
N THR A 140 -4.07 -1.83 -4.41
CA THR A 140 -3.37 -2.75 -5.31
C THR A 140 -2.64 -3.78 -4.48
N GLY A 141 -2.81 -5.06 -4.82
CA GLY A 141 -2.04 -6.16 -4.26
C GLY A 141 -1.27 -6.91 -5.34
N GLY A 142 0.02 -7.15 -5.10
CA GLY A 142 0.84 -7.94 -6.01
C GLY A 142 0.46 -9.43 -6.00
N ALA A 143 0.94 -10.18 -7.00
CA ALA A 143 0.78 -11.62 -7.07
C ALA A 143 1.22 -12.34 -5.77
N PRO A 144 0.54 -13.41 -5.34
CA PRO A 144 0.92 -14.15 -4.15
C PRO A 144 2.35 -14.71 -4.24
N LEU A 145 3.11 -14.58 -3.15
CA LEU A 145 4.45 -15.13 -2.99
C LEU A 145 4.45 -16.19 -1.89
N LEU A 146 4.29 -17.46 -2.29
CA LEU A 146 4.09 -18.59 -1.36
C LEU A 146 5.32 -18.97 -0.54
N THR A 147 6.50 -18.66 -1.06
CA THR A 147 7.79 -18.94 -0.42
C THR A 147 8.66 -17.70 -0.56
N PRO A 148 8.36 -16.64 0.19
CA PRO A 148 9.10 -15.40 0.08
C PRO A 148 10.52 -15.63 0.61
N GLU A 149 11.51 -15.23 -0.18
CA GLU A 149 12.92 -15.28 0.21
C GLU A 149 13.43 -13.86 0.50
N PRO A 150 14.30 -13.69 1.51
CA PRO A 150 14.91 -12.38 1.78
C PRO A 150 15.54 -11.78 0.52
N ASN A 151 15.21 -10.52 0.24
CA ASN A 151 15.80 -9.77 -0.87
C ASN A 151 17.28 -9.45 -0.60
N GLU A 152 17.94 -8.72 -1.52
CA GLU A 152 19.37 -8.38 -1.36
C GLU A 152 19.66 -7.58 -0.07
N SER A 153 18.82 -6.59 0.24
CA SER A 153 18.95 -5.75 1.44
C SER A 153 18.86 -6.58 2.73
N LEU A 154 17.83 -7.44 2.83
CA LEU A 154 17.64 -8.30 4.00
C LEU A 154 18.77 -9.34 4.11
N ARG A 155 19.21 -9.95 3.00
CA ARG A 155 20.34 -10.91 3.02
C ARG A 155 21.63 -10.26 3.48
N ALA A 156 21.94 -9.05 3.01
CA ALA A 156 23.15 -8.32 3.39
C ALA A 156 23.21 -8.06 4.90
N GLN A 157 22.05 -7.86 5.53
CA GLN A 157 21.92 -7.53 6.96
C GLN A 157 21.50 -8.73 7.83
N GLY A 158 21.47 -9.94 7.27
CA GLY A 158 21.11 -11.16 7.97
C GLY A 158 19.68 -11.14 8.54
N TRP A 159 18.75 -10.54 7.81
CA TRP A 159 17.33 -10.49 8.16
C TRP A 159 16.56 -11.63 7.51
N PRO A 160 15.79 -12.42 8.28
CA PRO A 160 14.72 -13.23 7.71
C PRO A 160 13.53 -12.35 7.35
N ILE A 161 12.61 -12.89 6.55
CA ILE A 161 11.28 -12.30 6.39
C ILE A 161 10.46 -12.66 7.64
N PRO A 162 9.81 -11.71 8.31
CA PRO A 162 8.92 -11.99 9.44
C PRO A 162 7.79 -12.95 9.05
N ASP A 163 7.44 -13.90 9.92
CA ASP A 163 6.47 -14.97 9.63
C ASP A 163 5.08 -14.42 9.29
N ASP A 164 4.64 -13.37 9.99
CA ASP A 164 3.35 -12.73 9.73
C ASP A 164 3.34 -12.00 8.38
N LEU A 165 4.46 -11.37 7.99
CA LEU A 165 4.62 -10.76 6.67
C LEU A 165 4.66 -11.82 5.57
N ALA A 166 5.37 -12.93 5.80
CA ALA A 166 5.39 -14.05 4.86
C ALA A 166 3.99 -14.67 4.68
N THR A 167 3.22 -14.78 5.77
CA THR A 167 1.81 -15.23 5.72
C THR A 167 0.95 -14.27 4.91
N PHE A 168 1.18 -12.97 5.03
CA PHE A 168 0.48 -11.94 4.24
C PHE A 168 0.85 -12.02 2.75
N TYR A 169 2.14 -12.16 2.44
CA TYR A 169 2.64 -12.30 1.08
C TYR A 169 2.10 -13.52 0.34
N ALA A 170 1.71 -14.58 1.05
CA ALA A 170 1.01 -15.72 0.45
C ALA A 170 -0.39 -15.38 -0.11
N ILE A 171 -0.90 -14.18 0.15
CA ILE A 171 -2.13 -13.64 -0.44
C ILE A 171 -1.79 -12.50 -1.42
N HIS A 172 -1.00 -11.52 -0.96
CA HIS A 172 -0.59 -10.37 -1.75
C HIS A 172 0.86 -9.97 -1.47
N ASN A 173 1.73 -10.00 -2.49
CA ASN A 173 3.08 -9.45 -2.38
C ASN A 173 3.03 -7.92 -2.45
N GLY A 174 2.90 -7.30 -1.28
CA GLY A 174 2.55 -5.88 -1.14
C GLY A 174 1.05 -5.64 -1.29
N PHE A 175 0.50 -4.64 -0.60
CA PHE A 175 -0.93 -4.33 -0.61
C PHE A 175 -1.22 -2.92 -0.09
N GLY A 176 -2.04 -2.13 -0.79
CA GLY A 176 -2.56 -0.85 -0.30
C GLY A 176 -2.63 0.23 -1.37
N GLN A 177 -2.59 1.51 -0.96
CA GLN A 177 -2.61 2.66 -1.87
C GLN A 177 -1.18 3.00 -2.29
N GLU A 178 -0.76 2.51 -3.46
CA GLU A 178 0.61 2.74 -3.94
C GLU A 178 0.89 4.23 -4.24
N GLU A 179 -0.09 4.97 -4.77
CA GLU A 179 0.10 6.38 -5.17
C GLU A 179 0.40 7.30 -3.97
N ASP A 180 -0.16 6.96 -2.81
CA ASP A 180 0.03 7.71 -1.56
C ASP A 180 1.02 7.02 -0.60
N CYS A 181 1.63 5.90 -1.03
CA CYS A 181 2.51 5.03 -0.26
C CYS A 181 1.95 4.48 1.06
N TYR A 182 0.65 4.56 1.29
CA TYR A 182 -0.03 3.85 2.37
C TYR A 182 -0.24 2.38 1.98
N CYS A 183 0.87 1.63 1.90
CA CYS A 183 0.85 0.24 1.50
C CYS A 183 1.87 -0.60 2.27
N VAL A 184 1.54 -1.87 2.45
CA VAL A 184 2.53 -2.90 2.73
C VAL A 184 3.43 -3.00 1.50
N LEU A 185 4.72 -2.77 1.67
CA LEU A 185 5.70 -2.87 0.59
C LEU A 185 5.74 -4.31 0.03
N PRO A 186 5.99 -4.49 -1.27
CA PRO A 186 6.31 -5.80 -1.82
C PRO A 186 7.70 -6.27 -1.35
N ASN A 187 7.93 -7.59 -1.41
CA ASN A 187 9.13 -8.23 -0.88
C ASN A 187 10.45 -7.68 -1.44
N ASP A 188 10.49 -7.29 -2.71
CA ASP A 188 11.65 -6.73 -3.37
C ASP A 188 11.96 -5.28 -2.95
N GLN A 189 10.99 -4.57 -2.36
CA GLN A 189 11.12 -3.21 -1.86
C GLN A 189 11.31 -3.11 -0.35
N LEU A 190 11.33 -4.24 0.36
CA LEU A 190 11.63 -4.26 1.79
C LEU A 190 13.05 -3.75 2.05
N GLU A 191 13.18 -2.84 3.03
CA GLU A 191 14.44 -2.18 3.33
C GLU A 191 14.71 -2.14 4.84
N ILE A 192 15.98 -2.33 5.20
CA ILE A 192 16.46 -2.06 6.56
C ILE A 192 16.72 -0.56 6.69
N MET A 193 16.18 0.07 7.73
CA MET A 193 16.22 1.54 7.88
C MET A 193 17.65 2.11 7.87
N ALA A 194 18.63 1.37 8.40
CA ALA A 194 20.05 1.77 8.37
C ALA A 194 20.66 1.80 6.95
N ALA A 195 20.14 1.02 6.01
CA ALA A 195 20.64 1.02 4.63
C ALA A 195 20.22 2.29 3.90
N SER A 196 18.95 2.71 4.07
CA SER A 196 18.37 3.91 3.45
C SER A 196 18.98 5.24 3.89
N THR A 197 19.67 5.28 5.03
CA THR A 197 20.19 6.51 5.63
C THR A 197 21.68 6.75 5.32
N SER A 198 22.40 5.69 4.92
CA SER A 198 23.81 5.77 4.53
C SER A 198 24.05 6.61 3.27
N GLU A 199 23.03 6.82 2.43
CA GLU A 199 23.11 7.65 1.23
C GLU A 199 22.85 9.15 1.47
N GLN A 200 22.34 9.57 2.64
CA GLN A 200 21.89 10.97 2.85
C GLN A 200 22.69 11.82 3.87
N GLY A 201 23.46 11.24 4.80
CA GLY A 201 24.32 11.97 5.77
C GLY A 201 23.58 12.96 6.71
N PRO A 202 24.23 13.58 7.74
CA PRO A 202 25.46 13.24 8.46
C PRO A 202 25.19 12.49 9.80
N ASP A 203 26.26 11.93 10.36
CA ASP A 203 26.36 11.03 11.53
C ASP A 203 25.77 11.54 12.87
N ASP A 204 25.36 12.81 12.98
CA ASP A 204 25.01 13.44 14.26
C ASP A 204 23.61 13.06 14.79
N ILE A 205 22.66 12.76 13.90
CA ILE A 205 21.32 12.28 14.29
C ILE A 205 21.38 10.81 14.77
N PHE A 206 22.32 10.03 14.22
CA PHE A 206 22.47 8.60 14.51
C PHE A 206 23.07 8.32 15.88
N ASP A 207 24.13 9.06 16.26
CA ASP A 207 24.75 8.94 17.58
C ASP A 207 23.75 9.24 18.72
N PHE A 208 22.81 10.16 18.49
CA PHE A 208 21.78 10.53 19.46
C PHE A 208 20.65 9.48 19.55
N LEU A 209 20.15 8.99 18.42
CA LEU A 209 19.06 8.01 18.36
C LEU A 209 19.48 6.61 18.84
N SER A 210 20.73 6.21 18.57
CA SER A 210 21.30 4.94 19.02
C SER A 210 21.35 4.80 20.55
N ALA A 211 21.71 5.87 21.24
CA ALA A 211 21.75 5.92 22.69
C ALA A 211 20.34 5.77 23.34
N GLN A 212 19.29 6.29 22.70
CA GLN A 212 17.93 6.34 23.28
C GLN A 212 17.11 5.06 23.05
N LEU A 213 17.25 4.43 21.89
CA LEU A 213 16.67 3.10 21.60
C LEU A 213 17.19 2.04 22.58
N SER A 214 18.42 2.22 23.07
CA SER A 214 19.01 1.34 24.07
C SER A 214 18.35 1.45 25.43
N ASP A 215 18.01 2.67 25.86
CA ASP A 215 17.37 2.94 27.14
C ASP A 215 15.89 2.50 27.18
N LYS A 216 15.14 2.67 26.08
CA LYS A 216 13.70 2.32 26.03
C LYS A 216 13.42 0.83 25.84
N ILE A 217 14.28 0.11 25.12
CA ILE A 217 14.11 -1.33 24.84
C ILE A 217 14.83 -2.19 25.90
N ASN A 218 15.32 -1.57 26.98
CA ASN A 218 16.07 -2.24 28.06
C ASN A 218 17.27 -3.04 27.52
N LEU A 219 18.00 -2.43 26.56
CA LEU A 219 19.23 -2.99 26.00
C LEU A 219 20.39 -2.62 26.91
N ASP A 220 20.72 -3.53 27.83
CA ASP A 220 21.92 -3.44 28.66
C ASP A 220 23.18 -3.75 27.83
N PRO A 221 24.23 -2.89 27.80
CA PRO A 221 24.22 -1.42 27.63
C PRO A 221 24.14 -1.03 26.14
N ALA A 222 24.10 0.29 25.86
CA ALA A 222 24.09 0.85 24.50
C ALA A 222 25.08 0.13 23.57
N PRO A 223 24.63 -0.39 22.42
CA PRO A 223 25.50 -1.08 21.49
C PRO A 223 26.67 -0.18 21.06
N PRO A 224 27.87 -0.71 20.80
CA PRO A 224 28.92 0.06 20.16
C PRO A 224 28.38 0.73 18.88
N LYS A 225 28.97 1.86 18.44
CA LYS A 225 28.57 2.60 17.21
C LYS A 225 28.39 1.73 15.95
N GLU A 226 28.94 0.52 15.96
CA GLU A 226 28.82 -0.49 14.91
C GLU A 226 27.50 -1.32 14.98
N GLN A 227 26.60 -1.03 15.92
CA GLN A 227 25.33 -1.73 16.17
C GLN A 227 24.17 -0.73 16.32
N GLU A 228 24.02 0.17 15.35
CA GLU A 228 22.92 1.14 15.34
C GLU A 228 21.56 0.42 15.35
N PRO A 229 20.59 0.89 16.17
CA PRO A 229 19.27 0.29 16.31
C PRO A 229 18.42 0.36 15.03
N CYS A 230 18.83 1.16 14.05
CA CYS A 230 18.24 1.18 12.71
C CYS A 230 18.54 -0.11 11.90
N ASN A 231 19.56 -0.89 12.27
CA ASN A 231 19.80 -2.22 11.70
C ASN A 231 18.79 -3.26 12.22
N ASP A 232 18.11 -2.95 13.31
CA ASP A 232 17.07 -3.79 13.92
C ASP A 232 15.65 -3.38 13.49
N LEU A 233 15.51 -2.45 12.54
CA LEU A 233 14.23 -2.04 11.97
C LEU A 233 14.12 -2.38 10.48
N LEU A 234 13.10 -3.19 10.15
CA LEU A 234 12.73 -3.54 8.79
C LEU A 234 11.47 -2.75 8.40
N LYS A 235 11.62 -1.80 7.46
CA LYS A 235 10.53 -0.98 6.93
C LYS A 235 9.60 -1.84 6.07
N PHE A 236 8.30 -1.80 6.36
CA PHE A 236 7.30 -2.49 5.54
C PHE A 236 6.08 -1.63 5.20
N TYR A 237 5.85 -0.50 5.86
CA TYR A 237 4.72 0.40 5.56
C TYR A 237 5.15 1.87 5.73
N PRO A 238 5.68 2.53 4.68
CA PRO A 238 6.11 3.92 4.74
C PRO A 238 4.92 4.90 4.73
N ASP A 239 5.18 6.18 4.99
CA ASP A 239 4.18 7.26 4.83
C ASP A 239 4.62 8.38 3.85
N ASN A 240 5.69 8.15 3.08
CA ASN A 240 6.34 9.14 2.18
C ASN A 240 6.88 10.41 2.85
N ALA A 241 6.70 10.62 4.15
CA ALA A 241 7.24 11.73 4.92
C ALA A 241 8.45 11.28 5.76
N GLY A 242 9.10 10.20 5.33
CA GLY A 242 10.18 9.55 6.06
C GLY A 242 9.69 8.53 7.07
N ASN A 243 8.49 8.69 7.65
CA ASN A 243 8.03 7.79 8.71
C ASN A 243 7.65 6.41 8.14
N ALA A 244 7.59 5.41 9.02
CA ALA A 244 7.16 4.08 8.64
C ALA A 244 6.69 3.24 9.82
N GLN A 245 5.87 2.24 9.55
CA GLN A 245 5.76 1.08 10.42
C GLN A 245 6.86 0.08 10.06
N CYS A 246 7.57 -0.38 11.09
CA CYS A 246 8.74 -1.25 10.96
C CYS A 246 8.59 -2.50 11.82
N PHE A 247 9.06 -3.65 11.33
CA PHE A 247 9.31 -4.80 12.19
C PHE A 247 10.55 -4.57 13.04
N TYR A 248 10.50 -5.03 14.29
CA TYR A 248 11.66 -4.97 15.19
C TYR A 248 12.33 -6.34 15.33
N LYS A 249 13.63 -6.44 15.08
CA LYS A 249 14.37 -7.72 14.98
C LYS A 249 14.23 -8.62 16.22
N LYS A 250 14.04 -8.03 17.41
CA LYS A 250 13.93 -8.76 18.68
C LYS A 250 12.49 -9.10 19.05
N GLY A 251 11.50 -8.40 18.49
CA GLY A 251 10.08 -8.66 18.67
C GLY A 251 9.57 -9.53 17.53
N GLN A 252 9.46 -10.84 17.73
CA GLN A 252 8.89 -11.73 16.72
C GLN A 252 7.49 -11.23 16.33
N ASN A 253 7.33 -10.74 15.09
CA ASN A 253 6.11 -10.15 14.54
C ASN A 253 5.56 -8.89 15.22
N THR A 254 6.29 -8.31 16.17
CA THR A 254 5.97 -7.00 16.72
C THR A 254 6.46 -5.92 15.76
N THR A 255 5.62 -4.92 15.56
CA THR A 255 5.96 -3.74 14.76
C THR A 255 5.97 -2.51 15.64
N VAL A 256 6.80 -1.55 15.28
CA VAL A 256 6.93 -0.26 15.94
C VAL A 256 6.77 0.84 14.91
N ARG A 257 6.13 1.93 15.32
CA ARG A 257 6.08 3.14 14.50
C ARG A 257 7.41 3.86 14.61
N TRP A 258 8.01 4.15 13.47
CA TRP A 258 9.21 4.97 13.37
C TRP A 258 8.79 6.36 12.88
N TRP A 259 9.04 7.38 13.71
CA TRP A 259 8.90 8.78 13.33
C TRP A 259 10.27 9.42 13.25
N HIS A 260 10.54 10.15 12.16
CA HIS A 260 11.81 10.89 12.06
C HIS A 260 11.88 12.09 13.01
N ASP A 261 10.71 12.66 13.37
CA ASP A 261 10.57 13.90 14.15
C ASP A 261 10.03 13.71 15.58
N ASP A 262 9.59 12.51 15.97
CA ASP A 262 9.03 12.25 17.31
C ASP A 262 9.80 11.15 18.06
N GLU A 263 10.54 11.60 19.08
CA GLU A 263 11.40 10.82 19.97
C GLU A 263 10.62 9.83 20.88
N ASN A 264 9.28 9.89 20.91
CA ASN A 264 8.46 9.17 21.89
C ASN A 264 7.52 8.11 21.34
N ALA A 265 7.39 7.96 20.02
CA ALA A 265 6.37 7.11 19.42
C ALA A 265 6.80 5.64 19.19
N PHE A 266 7.37 4.97 20.20
CA PHE A 266 7.55 3.51 20.17
C PHE A 266 6.30 2.83 20.73
N GLU A 267 5.21 2.88 19.98
CA GLU A 267 4.04 2.05 20.28
C GLU A 267 4.20 0.71 19.58
N GLU A 268 4.27 -0.36 20.37
CA GLU A 268 4.31 -1.73 19.87
C GLU A 268 2.90 -2.18 19.48
N ILE A 269 2.77 -2.71 18.28
CA ILE A 269 1.52 -3.27 17.75
C ILE A 269 1.84 -4.49 16.91
N GLY A 270 0.98 -5.52 16.95
CA GLY A 270 1.14 -6.69 16.10
C GLY A 270 0.92 -6.33 14.62
N PHE A 271 1.66 -6.96 13.70
CA PHE A 271 1.54 -6.66 12.26
C PHE A 271 0.10 -6.71 11.74
N PHE A 272 -0.63 -7.80 12.05
CA PHE A 272 -2.01 -7.94 11.59
C PHE A 272 -2.99 -6.96 12.25
N GLU A 273 -2.74 -6.60 13.52
CA GLU A 273 -3.54 -5.59 14.21
C GLU A 273 -3.33 -4.22 13.58
N PHE A 274 -2.08 -3.88 13.25
CA PHE A 274 -1.74 -2.64 12.56
C PHE A 274 -2.41 -2.55 11.19
N ILE A 275 -2.27 -3.56 10.31
CA ILE A 275 -2.86 -3.49 8.98
C ILE A 275 -4.40 -3.54 9.03
N ASP A 276 -5.00 -4.26 10.00
CA ASP A 276 -6.45 -4.24 10.19
C ASP A 276 -6.94 -2.84 10.55
N GLN A 277 -6.22 -2.10 11.38
CA GLN A 277 -6.58 -0.71 11.71
C GLN A 277 -6.27 0.24 10.55
N ALA A 278 -5.02 0.23 10.09
CA ALA A 278 -4.49 1.24 9.19
C ALA A 278 -5.11 1.21 7.79
N MET A 279 -5.55 0.04 7.34
CA MET A 279 -6.10 -0.15 6.00
C MET A 279 -7.63 -0.30 5.97
N SER A 280 -8.28 -0.34 7.14
CA SER A 280 -9.75 -0.33 7.21
C SER A 280 -10.34 1.07 7.17
N ASP A 281 -9.56 2.06 7.60
CA ASP A 281 -9.98 3.45 7.65
C ASP A 281 -9.73 4.12 6.31
N LEU A 282 -10.68 3.95 5.39
CA LEU A 282 -10.60 4.54 4.06
C LEU A 282 -10.92 6.05 4.08
N ASP A 283 -11.62 6.53 5.10
CA ASP A 283 -11.98 7.94 5.28
C ASP A 283 -10.84 8.74 6.00
N ASP A 284 -9.95 8.03 6.71
CA ASP A 284 -8.82 8.60 7.45
C ASP A 284 -7.44 8.04 7.02
N PRO A 285 -6.91 8.34 5.80
CA PRO A 285 -5.50 8.05 5.49
C PRO A 285 -4.60 9.00 6.29
N PHE A 286 -3.97 8.48 7.36
CA PHE A 286 -3.17 9.18 8.39
C PHE A 286 -2.37 10.41 7.96
#